data_AF-A0AAX7TBL9-F1
#
_entry.id   AF-A0AAX7TBL9-F1
#
_cell.length_a   1.000
_cell.length_b   1.000
_cell.length_c   1.000
_cell.angle_alpha   90.00
_cell.angle_beta   90.00
_cell.angle_gamma   90.00
#
_symmetry.space_group_name_H-M   'P 1'
#
loop_
_entity.id
_entity.type
_entity.pdbx_description
1 polymer ?
#
loop_
_entity_poly.entity_id
_entity_poly.type
_entity_poly.pdbx_seq_one_letter_code
_entity_poly.pdbx_strand_id
1 'polypeptide(L)' 'GVKLTGLTGEDNSFEVSVNGELIYSKLETGEFPDNEEVSEM' A
#
# COMPACT_ATOMS: atom_id res chain seq x y z
N GLY A 1 -15.68 -8.16 -8.67
CA GLY A 1 -14.74 -9.02 -7.91
C GLY A 1 -13.43 -8.28 -7.81
N VAL A 2 -12.85 -8.17 -6.62
CA VAL A 2 -11.57 -7.47 -6.41
C VAL A 2 -10.43 -8.48 -6.58
N LYS A 3 -9.37 -8.10 -7.30
CA LYS A 3 -8.17 -8.92 -7.47
C LYS A 3 -7.06 -8.35 -6.61
N LEU A 4 -6.62 -9.13 -5.63
CA LEU A 4 -5.49 -8.81 -4.77
C LEU A 4 -4.25 -9.54 -5.28
N THR A 5 -3.13 -8.84 -5.36
CA THR A 5 -1.83 -9.41 -5.73
C THR A 5 -0.78 -8.91 -4.75
N GLY A 6 0.02 -9.81 -4.20
CA GLY A 6 1.18 -9.47 -3.36
C GLY A 6 2.47 -9.72 -4.13
N LEU A 7 3.39 -8.77 -4.09
CA LEU A 7 4.74 -8.88 -4.64
C LEU A 7 5.75 -8.72 -3.49
N THR A 8 6.92 -9.34 -3.61
CA THR A 8 8.03 -9.06 -2.71
C THR A 8 8.61 -7.69 -3.09
N GLY A 9 8.38 -6.68 -2.24
CA GLY A 9 8.97 -5.35 -2.35
C GLY A 9 10.39 -5.29 -1.80
N GLU A 10 10.95 -4.08 -1.72
CA GLU A 10 12.26 -3.83 -1.09
C GLU A 10 12.22 -4.08 0.43
N ASP A 11 13.39 -4.30 1.04
CA ASP A 11 13.48 -4.54 2.48
C ASP A 11 12.79 -3.41 3.26
N ASN A 12 11.90 -3.78 4.19
CA ASN A 12 11.08 -2.88 5.01
C ASN A 12 10.06 -2.00 4.27
N SER A 13 9.82 -2.20 2.97
CA SER A 13 8.78 -1.47 2.23
C SER A 13 7.38 -2.04 2.46
N PHE A 14 6.37 -1.16 2.43
CA PHE A 14 4.96 -1.51 2.35
C PHE A 14 4.28 -0.48 1.46
N GLU A 15 3.82 -0.92 0.30
CA GLU A 15 3.31 -0.05 -0.75
C GLU A 15 1.94 -0.55 -1.19
N VAL A 16 0.98 0.37 -1.31
CA VAL A 16 -0.39 0.04 -1.71
C VAL A 16 -0.71 0.83 -2.96
N SER A 17 -1.16 0.13 -3.99
CA SER A 17 -1.61 0.73 -5.24
C SER A 17 -3.01 0.29 -5.60
N VAL A 18 -3.84 1.24 -6.02
CA VAL A 18 -5.21 1.00 -6.48
C VAL A 18 -5.31 1.46 -7.93
N ASN A 19 -5.76 0.57 -8.82
CA ASN A 19 -5.81 0.82 -10.27
C ASN A 19 -4.46 1.24 -10.90
N GLY A 20 -3.34 0.86 -10.29
CA GLY A 20 -1.99 1.22 -10.75
C GLY A 20 -1.50 2.59 -10.26
N GLU A 21 -2.28 3.30 -9.45
CA GLU A 21 -1.86 4.52 -8.76
C GLU A 21 -1.38 4.18 -7.35
N LEU A 22 -0.20 4.65 -6.97
CA LEU A 22 0.35 4.49 -5.63
C LEU A 22 -0.42 5.40 -4.68
N ILE A 23 -1.10 4.79 -3.72
CA ILE A 23 -1.92 5.52 -2.73
C ILE A 23 -1.25 5.59 -1.37
N TYR A 24 -0.29 4.69 -1.10
CA TYR A 24 0.45 4.66 0.15
C TYR A 24 1.85 4.08 -0.05
N SER A 25 2.85 4.68 0.60
CA SER A 25 4.20 4.15 0.71
C SER A 25 4.75 4.33 2.12
N LYS A 26 5.01 3.22 2.81
CA LYS A 26 5.71 3.20 4.10
C LYS A 26 7.12 3.77 4.01
N LEU A 27 7.75 3.73 2.83
CA LEU A 27 9.07 4.34 2.66
C LEU A 27 9.00 5.87 2.72
N GLU A 28 7.86 6.46 2.35
CA GLU A 28 7.64 7.91 2.42
C GLU A 28 7.13 8.34 3.80
N THR A 29 6.18 7.59 4.37
CA THR A 29 5.58 7.92 5.68
C THR A 29 6.47 7.49 6.85
N GLY A 30 7.30 6.46 6.67
CA GLY A 30 8.07 5.83 7.73
C GLY A 30 7.26 4.91 8.64
N GLU A 31 5.94 4.83 8.47
CA GLU A 31 5.02 4.09 9.34
C GLU A 31 4.16 3.11 8.53
N PHE A 32 3.51 2.16 9.19
CA PHE A 32 2.50 1.31 8.53
C PHE A 32 1.19 2.08 8.43
N PRO A 33 0.39 1.87 7.36
CA PRO A 33 -0.87 2.57 7.24
C PRO A 33 -1.87 2.08 8.29
N ASP A 34 -2.65 3.00 8.83
CA ASP A 34 -3.85 2.68 9.57
C ASP A 34 -4.95 2.19 8.61
N ASN A 35 -5.96 1.50 9.17
CA ASN A 35 -7.04 0.94 8.35
C ASN A 35 -7.76 2.03 7.53
N GLU A 36 -7.93 3.23 8.08
CA GLU A 36 -8.58 4.37 7.42
C GLU A 36 -7.83 4.78 6.13
N GLU A 37 -6.49 4.77 6.18
CA GLU A 37 -5.63 5.19 5.05
C GLU A 37 -5.69 4.24 3.85
N VAL A 38 -6.10 2.98 4.06
CA VAL A 38 -6.22 1.95 3.01
C VAL A 38 -7.66 1.53 2.71
N SER A 39 -8.64 1.91 3.53
CA SER A 39 -10.04 1.48 3.39
C SER A 39 -10.99 2.59 2.92
N GLU A 40 -10.63 3.86 3.03
CA GLU A 40 -11.47 4.99 2.59
C GLU A 40 -11.23 5.42 1.13
N MET A 41 -11.13 4.46 0.20
CA MET A 41 -11.08 4.73 -1.25
C MET A 41 -12.27 4.18 -2.01
#